data_AF-A0A2N5KJN7-F1
#
_entry.id   AF-A0A2N5KJN7-F1
#
_cell.length_a   1.000
_cell.length_b   1.000
_cell.length_c   1.000
_cell.angle_alpha   90.00
_cell.angle_beta   90.00
_cell.angle_gamma   90.00
#
_symmetry.space_group_name_H-M   'P 1'
#
loop_
_entity.id
_entity.type
_entity.pdbx_description
1 polymer ?
#
loop_
_entity_poly.entity_id
_entity_poly.type
_entity_poly.pdbx_seq_one_letter_code
_entity_poly.pdbx_strand_id
1 'polypeptide(L)'
;MPKRERAPKPRQEQAPQATRDYEAKVAQEIEGTSRRSARPDLPYPSGDPLSGIVLVAEPAPTTAGSARLADALGRSLAAVGLEAAYVTWSSSDPLKEELLSLEPAILVVVGPGAARAVDDAGYALVKTRFGEATEGTWFSWTRGTTGLLLPDLAPALDDPEAKRRFWRAFLALRDLALDGALRA
;
A
#
# COMPACT_ATOMS: atom_id res chain seq x y z
N MET A 1 -30.16 4.26 71.07
CA MET A 1 -30.84 4.86 69.91
C MET A 1 -29.78 5.50 69.01
N PRO A 2 -29.79 5.28 67.68
CA PRO A 2 -28.72 4.51 67.00
C PRO A 2 -27.77 5.31 66.09
N LYS A 3 -26.63 4.66 65.78
CA LYS A 3 -25.62 5.01 64.76
C LYS A 3 -26.25 5.16 63.37
N ARG A 4 -25.83 6.17 62.59
CA ARG A 4 -26.09 6.25 61.14
C ARG A 4 -24.77 6.17 60.38
N GLU A 5 -24.44 4.97 59.93
CA GLU A 5 -23.49 4.73 58.85
C GLU A 5 -24.03 5.36 57.55
N ARG A 6 -23.23 6.20 56.91
CA ARG A 6 -23.48 6.61 55.51
C ARG A 6 -22.78 5.60 54.61
N ALA A 7 -23.55 4.73 53.98
CA ALA A 7 -23.06 3.88 52.90
C ALA A 7 -22.61 4.75 51.71
N PRO A 8 -21.49 4.43 51.02
CA PRO A 8 -21.15 5.06 49.76
C PRO A 8 -22.07 4.54 48.65
N LYS A 9 -22.72 5.45 47.91
CA LYS A 9 -23.47 5.13 46.69
C LYS A 9 -22.53 4.53 45.63
N PRO A 10 -22.94 3.49 44.89
CA PRO A 10 -22.11 2.91 43.85
C PRO A 10 -21.97 3.88 42.67
N ARG A 11 -20.73 4.05 42.20
CA ARG A 11 -20.40 4.67 40.89
C ARG A 11 -20.90 3.73 39.79
N GLN A 12 -22.10 3.96 39.28
CA GLN A 12 -22.59 3.35 38.05
C GLN A 12 -23.27 4.44 37.25
N GLU A 13 -22.58 5.02 36.27
CA GLU A 13 -23.19 5.75 35.13
C GLU A 13 -22.19 6.36 34.13
N GLN A 14 -20.87 6.16 34.26
CA GLN A 14 -19.89 6.76 33.33
C GLN A 14 -19.37 5.83 32.22
N ALA A 15 -19.66 4.52 32.29
CA ALA A 15 -19.15 3.55 31.32
C ALA A 15 -19.73 3.72 29.88
N PRO A 16 -21.05 3.95 29.68
CA PRO A 16 -21.61 3.99 28.33
C PRO A 16 -21.21 5.26 27.55
N GLN A 17 -20.99 6.37 28.28
CA GLN A 17 -20.64 7.65 27.70
C GLN A 17 -19.18 7.64 27.22
N ALA A 18 -18.27 7.12 28.03
CA ALA A 18 -16.87 6.99 27.67
C ALA A 18 -16.69 6.10 26.43
N THR A 19 -17.39 4.96 26.33
CA THR A 19 -17.29 4.09 25.14
C THR A 19 -17.76 4.80 23.87
N ARG A 20 -18.87 5.55 23.93
CA ARG A 20 -19.36 6.34 22.78
C ARG A 20 -18.41 7.48 22.41
N ASP A 21 -17.82 8.14 23.39
CA ASP A 21 -16.84 9.21 23.14
C ASP A 21 -15.55 8.64 22.54
N TYR A 22 -15.15 7.43 22.95
CA TYR A 22 -14.05 6.68 22.32
C TYR A 22 -14.39 6.26 20.89
N GLU A 23 -15.57 5.71 20.63
CA GLU A 23 -16.02 5.33 19.28
C GLU A 23 -16.11 6.55 18.36
N ALA A 24 -16.65 7.67 18.83
CA ALA A 24 -16.72 8.91 18.08
C ALA A 24 -15.32 9.49 17.79
N LYS A 25 -14.41 9.42 18.77
CA LYS A 25 -13.02 9.84 18.57
C LYS A 25 -12.28 8.94 17.60
N VAL A 26 -12.46 7.63 17.70
CA VAL A 26 -11.88 6.65 16.77
C VAL A 26 -12.43 6.85 15.37
N ALA A 27 -13.73 7.05 15.20
CA ALA A 27 -14.34 7.36 13.91
C ALA A 27 -13.79 8.67 13.32
N GLN A 28 -13.61 9.71 14.15
CA GLN A 28 -13.07 11.00 13.72
C GLN A 28 -11.57 10.93 13.37
N GLU A 29 -10.79 10.11 14.06
CA GLU A 29 -9.39 9.83 13.72
C GLU A 29 -9.30 8.98 12.43
N ILE A 30 -10.13 7.94 12.29
CA ILE A 30 -10.22 7.13 11.05
C ILE A 30 -10.63 8.00 9.87
N GLU A 31 -11.62 8.88 10.05
CA GLU A 31 -12.07 9.81 9.01
C GLU A 31 -11.02 10.90 8.76
N GLY A 32 -10.32 11.36 9.78
CA GLY A 32 -9.21 12.31 9.68
C GLY A 32 -7.98 11.76 8.97
N THR A 33 -7.69 10.47 9.13
CA THR A 33 -6.67 9.73 8.37
C THR A 33 -7.15 9.53 6.93
N SER A 34 -8.39 9.08 6.74
CA SER A 34 -8.98 8.88 5.41
C SER A 34 -9.01 10.17 4.57
N ARG A 35 -9.34 11.30 5.19
CA ARG A 35 -9.35 12.63 4.53
C ARG A 35 -7.95 13.18 4.28
N ARG A 36 -6.94 12.80 5.08
CA ARG A 36 -5.53 13.17 4.82
C ARG A 36 -4.92 12.35 3.69
N SER A 37 -5.37 11.12 3.50
CA SER A 37 -4.97 10.24 2.39
C SER A 37 -5.67 10.57 1.06
N ALA A 38 -6.79 11.29 1.10
CA ALA A 38 -7.57 11.69 -0.06
C ALA A 38 -6.95 12.91 -0.78
N ARG A 39 -5.91 12.72 -1.58
CA ARG A 39 -5.57 13.72 -2.60
C ARG A 39 -6.60 13.62 -3.73
N PRO A 40 -7.31 14.71 -4.10
CA PRO A 40 -8.33 14.67 -5.16
C PRO A 40 -7.75 14.26 -6.53
N ASP A 41 -6.43 14.28 -6.67
CA ASP A 41 -5.70 14.07 -7.91
C ASP A 41 -5.13 12.65 -8.05
N LEU A 42 -5.23 11.84 -6.98
CA LEU A 42 -4.70 10.48 -6.95
C LEU A 42 -5.80 9.45 -6.73
N PRO A 43 -5.71 8.26 -7.37
CA PRO A 43 -6.55 7.14 -7.00
C PRO A 43 -6.26 6.76 -5.55
N TYR A 44 -7.28 6.34 -4.82
CA TYR A 44 -7.05 5.74 -3.51
C TYR A 44 -6.19 4.47 -3.66
N PRO A 45 -5.36 4.14 -2.64
CA PRO A 45 -4.78 2.82 -2.56
C PRO A 45 -5.86 1.73 -2.63
N SER A 46 -5.51 0.56 -3.15
CA SER A 46 -6.46 -0.53 -3.39
C SER A 46 -5.85 -1.90 -3.09
N GLY A 47 -6.68 -2.94 -2.95
CA GLY A 47 -6.23 -4.28 -2.59
C GLY A 47 -6.20 -4.51 -1.06
N ASP A 48 -5.58 -5.61 -0.64
CA ASP A 48 -5.49 -6.02 0.75
C ASP A 48 -4.14 -5.61 1.36
N PRO A 49 -4.10 -4.67 2.32
CA PRO A 49 -2.86 -4.27 2.99
C PRO A 49 -2.17 -5.42 3.74
N LEU A 50 -2.88 -6.52 4.03
CA LEU A 50 -2.33 -7.71 4.71
C LEU A 50 -1.85 -8.79 3.74
N SER A 51 -1.94 -8.57 2.42
CA SER A 51 -1.48 -9.54 1.41
C SER A 51 0.02 -9.82 1.44
N GLY A 52 0.83 -8.97 2.09
CA GLY A 52 2.29 -9.06 2.09
C GLY A 52 2.94 -8.71 0.74
N ILE A 53 2.14 -8.38 -0.28
CA ILE A 53 2.58 -7.92 -1.60
C ILE A 53 2.13 -6.48 -1.77
N VAL A 54 3.10 -5.57 -1.90
CA VAL A 54 2.83 -4.15 -2.11
C VAL A 54 3.40 -3.71 -3.45
N LEU A 55 2.57 -3.03 -4.25
CA LEU A 55 2.94 -2.36 -5.49
C LEU A 55 2.93 -0.85 -5.27
N VAL A 56 4.03 -0.18 -5.63
CA VAL A 56 4.13 1.28 -5.66
C VAL A 56 4.22 1.72 -7.11
N ALA A 57 3.22 2.47 -7.57
CA ALA A 57 3.16 2.97 -8.94
C ALA A 57 3.25 4.50 -9.02
N GLU A 58 3.79 5.00 -10.12
CA GLU A 58 3.77 6.43 -10.40
C GLU A 58 2.38 6.87 -10.90
N PRO A 59 1.77 7.90 -10.31
CA PRO A 59 0.52 8.45 -10.82
C PRO A 59 0.78 9.28 -12.09
N ALA A 60 -0.23 9.38 -12.95
CA ALA A 60 -0.16 10.28 -14.09
C ALA A 60 -0.33 11.75 -13.64
N PRO A 61 0.06 12.73 -14.50
CA PRO A 61 -0.10 14.15 -14.20
C PRO A 61 -1.56 14.61 -14.06
N THR A 62 -2.54 13.80 -14.46
CA THR A 62 -3.96 14.14 -14.42
C THR A 62 -4.75 13.05 -13.70
N THR A 63 -5.82 13.42 -12.98
CA THR A 63 -6.71 12.48 -12.28
C THR A 63 -7.26 11.41 -13.21
N ALA A 64 -7.69 11.79 -14.42
CA ALA A 64 -8.19 10.86 -15.43
C ALA A 64 -7.11 9.90 -15.92
N GLY A 65 -5.88 10.38 -16.10
CA GLY A 65 -4.71 9.55 -16.42
C GLY A 65 -4.43 8.54 -15.31
N SER A 66 -4.46 8.97 -14.05
CA SER A 66 -4.19 8.11 -12.91
C SER A 66 -5.30 7.07 -12.71
N ALA A 67 -6.56 7.41 -12.97
CA ALA A 67 -7.65 6.44 -13.00
C ALA A 67 -7.47 5.39 -14.11
N ARG A 68 -7.04 5.82 -15.32
CA ARG A 68 -6.71 4.91 -16.43
C ARG A 68 -5.55 3.97 -16.08
N LEU A 69 -4.53 4.48 -15.39
CA LEU A 69 -3.40 3.69 -14.88
C LEU A 69 -3.85 2.67 -13.83
N ALA A 70 -4.64 3.09 -12.84
CA ALA A 70 -5.17 2.22 -11.80
C ALA A 70 -6.00 1.07 -12.39
N ASP A 71 -6.90 1.38 -13.32
CA ASP A 71 -7.71 0.40 -14.03
C ASP A 71 -6.86 -0.57 -14.88
N ALA A 72 -5.85 -0.06 -15.58
CA ALA A 72 -4.93 -0.92 -16.33
C ALA A 72 -4.07 -1.82 -15.43
N LEU A 73 -3.60 -1.31 -14.29
CA LEU A 73 -2.84 -2.07 -13.32
C LEU A 73 -3.71 -3.14 -12.65
N GLY A 74 -4.93 -2.80 -12.24
CA GLY A 74 -5.90 -3.75 -11.69
C GLY A 74 -6.20 -4.90 -12.64
N ARG A 75 -6.44 -4.61 -13.93
CA ARG A 75 -6.60 -5.66 -14.96
C ARG A 75 -5.34 -6.51 -15.14
N SER A 76 -4.16 -5.90 -15.05
CA SER A 76 -2.89 -6.61 -15.20
C SER A 76 -2.67 -7.57 -14.03
N LEU A 77 -2.96 -7.13 -12.80
CA LEU A 77 -2.92 -7.94 -11.59
C LEU A 77 -3.91 -9.11 -11.64
N ALA A 78 -5.15 -8.86 -12.09
CA ALA A 78 -6.14 -9.91 -12.30
C ALA A 78 -5.66 -10.97 -13.30
N ALA A 79 -5.02 -10.55 -14.39
CA ALA A 79 -4.48 -11.47 -15.39
C ALA A 79 -3.36 -12.39 -14.87
N VAL A 80 -2.69 -12.04 -13.76
CA VAL A 80 -1.69 -12.87 -13.10
C VAL A 80 -2.17 -13.48 -11.77
N GLY A 81 -3.45 -13.32 -11.42
CA GLY A 81 -4.03 -13.88 -10.19
C GLY A 81 -3.65 -13.15 -8.90
N LEU A 82 -3.25 -11.87 -8.97
CA LEU A 82 -2.81 -11.07 -7.83
C LEU A 82 -3.77 -9.90 -7.53
N GLU A 83 -5.08 -10.14 -7.66
CA GLU A 83 -6.13 -9.12 -7.44
C GLU A 83 -6.12 -8.54 -6.02
N ALA A 84 -5.63 -9.29 -5.04
CA ALA A 84 -5.55 -8.89 -3.65
C ALA A 84 -4.28 -8.08 -3.31
N ALA A 85 -3.32 -7.97 -4.23
CA ALA A 85 -2.08 -7.25 -3.94
C ALA A 85 -2.38 -5.77 -3.62
N TYR A 86 -1.73 -5.25 -2.58
CA TYR A 86 -1.93 -3.87 -2.18
C TYR A 86 -1.23 -2.92 -3.16
N VAL A 87 -1.95 -1.93 -3.68
CA VAL A 87 -1.43 -0.93 -4.62
C VAL A 87 -1.49 0.43 -3.95
N THR A 88 -0.36 1.12 -3.88
CA THR A 88 -0.24 2.53 -3.48
C THR A 88 0.53 3.33 -4.53
N TRP A 89 0.61 4.64 -4.35
CA TRP A 89 1.16 5.60 -5.31
C TRP A 89 2.42 6.27 -4.77
N SER A 90 3.38 6.56 -5.65
CA SER A 90 4.68 7.13 -5.26
C SER A 90 4.60 8.52 -4.64
N SER A 91 3.48 9.22 -4.85
CA SER A 91 3.21 10.53 -4.26
C SER A 91 2.32 10.47 -3.01
N SER A 92 1.97 9.29 -2.51
CA SER A 92 1.31 9.11 -1.21
C SER A 92 2.19 9.71 -0.10
N ASP A 93 1.66 10.62 0.71
CA ASP A 93 2.38 11.17 1.86
C ASP A 93 1.88 10.55 3.17
N PRO A 94 2.77 9.98 4.00
CA PRO A 94 4.15 9.56 3.68
C PRO A 94 4.21 8.07 3.32
N LEU A 95 4.57 7.77 2.07
CA LEU A 95 4.90 6.43 1.54
C LEU A 95 5.86 5.67 2.48
N LYS A 96 6.74 6.38 3.19
CA LYS A 96 7.63 5.79 4.19
C LYS A 96 6.88 5.14 5.37
N GLU A 97 5.91 5.84 5.94
CA GLU A 97 5.16 5.31 7.08
C GLU A 97 4.22 4.20 6.62
N GLU A 98 3.71 4.31 5.40
CA GLU A 98 2.87 3.30 4.78
C GLU A 98 3.62 1.96 4.62
N LEU A 99 4.78 1.88 3.95
CA LEU A 99 5.45 0.57 3.81
C LEU A 99 6.06 0.08 5.12
N LEU A 100 6.43 0.96 6.07
CA LEU A 100 6.83 0.54 7.42
C LEU A 100 5.66 -0.10 8.18
N SER A 101 4.42 0.36 7.96
CA SER A 101 3.23 -0.21 8.60
C SER A 101 2.78 -1.51 7.95
N LEU A 102 3.00 -1.65 6.63
CA LEU A 102 2.62 -2.83 5.86
C LEU A 102 3.62 -3.98 5.98
N GLU A 103 4.88 -3.69 6.29
CA GLU A 103 6.00 -4.65 6.37
C GLU A 103 5.97 -5.69 5.23
N PRO A 104 6.00 -5.26 3.94
CA PRO A 104 5.82 -6.17 2.83
C PRO A 104 6.90 -7.25 2.78
N ALA A 105 6.49 -8.49 2.54
CA ALA A 105 7.40 -9.56 2.14
C ALA A 105 7.90 -9.34 0.71
N ILE A 106 7.04 -8.77 -0.14
CA ILE A 106 7.33 -8.46 -1.54
C ILE A 106 6.98 -6.99 -1.82
N LEU A 107 7.95 -6.24 -2.30
CA LEU A 107 7.78 -4.87 -2.77
C LEU A 107 8.05 -4.78 -4.27
N VAL A 108 7.02 -4.42 -5.02
CA VAL A 108 7.10 -4.21 -6.46
C VAL A 108 7.00 -2.73 -6.72
N VAL A 109 7.86 -2.21 -7.59
CA VAL A 109 7.89 -0.79 -7.93
C VAL A 109 7.70 -0.65 -9.43
N VAL A 110 6.73 0.17 -9.84
CA VAL A 110 6.35 0.36 -11.24
C VAL A 110 6.84 1.70 -11.75
N GLY A 111 7.89 1.66 -12.58
CA GLY A 111 8.45 2.82 -13.23
C GLY A 111 9.52 3.57 -12.44
N PRO A 112 10.27 4.45 -13.11
CA PRO A 112 11.44 5.13 -12.54
C PRO A 112 11.09 6.19 -11.50
N GLY A 113 9.96 6.91 -11.63
CA GLY A 113 9.57 7.90 -10.63
C GLY A 113 9.14 7.24 -9.31
N ALA A 114 8.48 6.07 -9.38
CA ALA A 114 8.18 5.27 -8.19
C ALA A 114 9.45 4.71 -7.54
N ALA A 115 10.41 4.22 -8.33
CA ALA A 115 11.71 3.77 -7.82
C ALA A 115 12.45 4.87 -7.07
N ARG A 116 12.50 6.05 -7.67
CA ARG A 116 13.10 7.22 -7.02
C ARG A 116 12.39 7.59 -5.73
N ALA A 117 11.06 7.61 -5.71
CA ALA A 117 10.30 7.92 -4.49
C ALA A 117 10.56 6.92 -3.35
N VAL A 118 10.64 5.63 -3.66
CA VAL A 118 10.96 4.58 -2.67
C VAL A 118 12.39 4.71 -2.17
N ASP A 119 13.35 4.99 -3.05
CA ASP A 119 14.75 5.20 -2.66
C ASP A 119 14.93 6.48 -1.82
N ASP A 120 14.27 7.58 -2.22
CA ASP A 120 14.32 8.88 -1.53
C ASP A 120 13.61 8.84 -0.16
N ALA A 121 12.68 7.89 0.07
CA ALA A 121 12.08 7.67 1.38
C ALA A 121 13.10 7.25 2.45
N GLY A 122 14.29 6.79 2.04
CA GLY A 122 15.41 6.55 2.96
C GLY A 122 15.14 5.44 3.98
N TYR A 123 14.73 4.27 3.49
CA TYR A 123 14.56 3.08 4.31
C TYR A 123 15.90 2.60 4.89
N ALA A 124 15.88 2.16 6.15
CA ALA A 124 17.07 1.58 6.77
C ALA A 124 17.36 0.18 6.20
N LEU A 125 18.64 -0.20 6.18
CA LEU A 125 19.09 -1.56 5.80
C LEU A 125 18.75 -1.99 4.36
N VAL A 126 18.55 -1.03 3.45
CA VAL A 126 18.44 -1.29 2.01
C VAL A 126 19.77 -1.88 1.52
N LYS A 127 19.70 -3.05 0.90
CA LYS A 127 20.86 -3.72 0.28
C LYS A 127 21.08 -3.29 -1.16
N THR A 128 19.99 -3.10 -1.89
CA THR A 128 19.99 -2.70 -3.30
C THR A 128 18.87 -1.69 -3.52
N ARG A 129 19.19 -0.55 -4.12
CA ARG A 129 18.19 0.48 -4.46
C ARG A 129 17.36 0.08 -5.65
N PHE A 130 16.12 0.56 -5.73
CA PHE A 130 15.27 0.31 -6.90
C PHE A 130 15.82 0.98 -8.15
N GLY A 131 16.37 2.19 -8.05
CA GLY A 131 17.01 2.88 -9.17
C GLY A 131 18.25 2.18 -9.75
N GLU A 132 18.83 1.23 -9.02
CA GLU A 132 19.98 0.43 -9.44
C GLU A 132 19.59 -1.00 -9.87
N ALA A 133 18.33 -1.40 -9.65
CA ALA A 133 17.85 -2.74 -9.93
C ALA A 133 17.60 -2.98 -11.43
N THR A 134 17.74 -4.24 -11.85
CA THR A 134 17.39 -4.64 -13.23
C THR A 134 15.90 -4.92 -13.31
N GLU A 135 15.20 -4.26 -14.24
CA GLU A 135 13.77 -4.48 -14.48
C GLU A 135 13.45 -5.95 -14.75
N GLY A 136 12.36 -6.44 -14.15
CA GLY A 136 11.90 -7.81 -14.29
C GLY A 136 12.73 -8.86 -13.56
N THR A 137 13.74 -8.46 -12.79
CA THR A 137 14.57 -9.38 -11.98
C THR A 137 14.31 -9.20 -10.50
N TRP A 138 14.09 -10.31 -9.80
CA TRP A 138 13.96 -10.33 -8.34
C TRP A 138 15.29 -10.02 -7.65
N PHE A 139 15.25 -9.24 -6.58
CA PHE A 139 16.43 -8.94 -5.77
C PHE A 139 16.08 -8.81 -4.28
N SER A 140 17.08 -8.92 -3.40
CA SER A 140 16.88 -8.70 -1.96
C SER A 140 16.93 -7.19 -1.69
N TRP A 141 15.77 -6.55 -1.50
CA TRP A 141 15.70 -5.12 -1.18
C TRP A 141 16.16 -4.86 0.26
N THR A 142 15.61 -5.61 1.21
CA THR A 142 16.04 -5.62 2.62
C THR A 142 16.34 -7.06 3.07
N ARG A 143 16.55 -7.29 4.38
CA ARG A 143 16.71 -8.65 4.92
C ARG A 143 15.43 -9.49 4.81
N GLY A 144 14.25 -8.87 4.89
CA GLY A 144 12.94 -9.54 4.92
C GLY A 144 12.09 -9.30 3.68
N THR A 145 12.44 -8.33 2.84
CA THR A 145 11.64 -7.94 1.68
C THR A 145 12.38 -8.23 0.37
N THR A 146 11.68 -8.88 -0.55
CA THR A 146 12.14 -9.08 -1.93
C THR A 146 11.61 -7.94 -2.80
N GLY A 147 12.50 -7.33 -3.58
CA GLY A 147 12.20 -6.25 -4.51
C GLY A 147 12.01 -6.77 -5.94
N LEU A 148 11.12 -6.12 -6.69
CA LEU A 148 11.02 -6.24 -8.14
C LEU A 148 10.80 -4.86 -8.76
N LEU A 149 11.70 -4.44 -9.65
CA LEU A 149 11.47 -3.24 -10.45
C LEU A 149 10.74 -3.63 -11.74
N LEU A 150 9.67 -2.91 -12.05
CA LEU A 150 8.93 -3.03 -13.30
C LEU A 150 9.14 -1.77 -14.17
N PRO A 151 9.08 -1.92 -15.50
CA PRO A 151 9.01 -0.77 -16.40
C PRO A 151 7.79 0.10 -16.08
N ASP A 152 7.83 1.35 -16.54
CA ASP A 152 6.69 2.26 -16.41
C ASP A 152 5.45 1.75 -17.16
N LEU A 153 4.29 1.83 -16.52
CA LEU A 153 3.01 1.44 -17.08
C LEU A 153 2.42 2.52 -18.01
N ALA A 154 2.70 3.81 -17.75
CA ALA A 154 2.15 4.91 -18.55
C ALA A 154 2.44 4.78 -20.06
N PRO A 155 3.69 4.59 -20.52
CA PRO A 155 3.98 4.40 -21.93
C PRO A 155 3.40 3.08 -22.47
N ALA A 156 3.28 2.05 -21.64
CA ALA A 156 2.72 0.75 -22.06
C ALA A 156 1.22 0.79 -22.40
N LEU A 157 0.51 1.86 -22.03
CA LEU A 157 -0.90 2.05 -22.41
C LEU A 157 -1.08 2.44 -23.88
N ASP A 158 -0.09 3.12 -24.46
CA ASP A 158 -0.20 3.74 -25.78
C ASP A 158 0.85 3.22 -26.78
N ASP A 159 1.98 2.68 -26.31
CA ASP A 159 3.05 2.11 -27.14
C ASP A 159 3.14 0.57 -27.05
N PRO A 160 3.02 -0.17 -28.18
CA PRO A 160 3.16 -1.62 -28.21
C PRO A 160 4.53 -2.15 -27.75
N GLU A 161 5.62 -1.41 -27.96
CA GLU A 161 6.95 -1.86 -27.52
C GLU A 161 7.10 -1.78 -26.00
N ALA A 162 6.72 -0.64 -25.42
CA ALA A 162 6.61 -0.43 -23.99
C ALA A 162 5.66 -1.46 -23.36
N LYS A 163 4.53 -1.76 -24.00
CA LYS A 163 3.62 -2.82 -23.55
C LYS A 163 4.31 -4.18 -23.50
N ARG A 164 5.04 -4.58 -24.55
CA ARG A 164 5.79 -5.85 -24.56
C ARG A 164 6.86 -5.89 -23.48
N ARG A 165 7.59 -4.79 -23.27
CA ARG A 165 8.61 -4.68 -22.20
C ARG A 165 7.97 -4.82 -20.82
N PHE A 166 6.90 -4.06 -20.56
CA PHE A 166 6.13 -4.12 -19.33
C PHE A 166 5.66 -5.54 -19.05
N TRP A 167 4.95 -6.17 -19.99
CA TRP A 167 4.43 -7.53 -19.81
C TRP A 167 5.51 -8.58 -19.60
N ARG A 168 6.67 -8.46 -20.27
CA ARG A 168 7.79 -9.38 -20.06
C ARG A 168 8.28 -9.36 -18.61
N ALA A 169 8.40 -8.17 -18.02
CA ALA A 169 8.80 -8.01 -16.63
C ALA A 169 7.65 -8.36 -15.66
N PHE A 170 6.43 -7.94 -15.97
CA PHE A 170 5.24 -8.15 -15.14
C PHE A 170 4.92 -9.63 -14.94
N LEU A 171 5.19 -10.47 -15.95
CA LEU A 171 4.98 -11.92 -15.85
C LEU A 171 5.85 -12.60 -14.79
N ALA A 172 6.91 -11.98 -14.30
CA ALA A 172 7.67 -12.48 -13.14
C ALA A 172 6.79 -12.59 -11.88
N LEU A 173 5.72 -11.79 -11.78
CA LEU A 173 4.75 -11.84 -10.69
C LEU A 173 3.88 -13.09 -10.71
N ARG A 174 3.71 -13.75 -11.86
CA ARG A 174 2.86 -14.94 -11.98
C ARG A 174 3.36 -16.09 -11.12
N ASP A 175 4.68 -16.19 -10.95
CA ASP A 175 5.29 -17.24 -10.13
C ASP A 175 4.83 -17.14 -8.67
N LEU A 176 4.55 -15.93 -8.17
CA LEU A 176 4.01 -15.71 -6.82
C LEU A 176 2.58 -16.26 -6.65
N ALA A 177 1.74 -16.09 -7.68
CA ALA A 177 0.37 -16.59 -7.66
C ALA A 177 0.34 -18.14 -7.73
N LEU A 178 1.32 -18.73 -8.41
CA LEU A 178 1.46 -20.18 -8.56
C LEU A 178 2.08 -20.84 -7.32
N ASP A 179 3.00 -20.16 -6.63
CA ASP A 179 3.68 -20.70 -5.46
C ASP A 179 2.77 -20.87 -4.24
N GLY A 180 1.56 -20.27 -4.23
CA GLY A 180 0.52 -20.55 -3.23
C GLY A 180 0.98 -20.42 -1.77
N ALA A 181 2.06 -19.67 -1.52
CA ALA A 181 2.82 -19.70 -0.27
C ALA A 181 2.57 -18.46 0.61
N LEU A 182 1.50 -17.72 0.36
CA LEU A 182 0.79 -17.01 1.42
C LEU A 182 -0.26 -17.97 2.01
N ARG A 183 0.22 -19.08 2.57
CA ARG A 183 -0.64 -20.06 3.25
C ARG A 183 -1.14 -19.46 4.57
N ALA A 184 -2.46 -19.54 4.76
CA ALA A 184 -3.18 -19.80 6.02
C ALA A 184 -3.03 -18.81 7.19
#